data_AF-A0A959EQK7-F1
#
_entry.id   AF-A0A959EQK7-F1
#
_cell.length_a   1.000
_cell.length_b   1.000
_cell.length_c   1.000
_cell.angle_alpha   90.00
_cell.angle_beta   90.00
_cell.angle_gamma   90.00
#
_symmetry.space_group_name_H-M   'P 1'
#
loop_
_entity.id
_entity.type
_entity.pdbx_description
1 polymer ?
#
loop_
_entity_poly.entity_id
_entity_poly.type
_entity_poly.pdbx_seq_one_letter_code
_entity_poly.pdbx_strand_id
1 'polypeptide(L)'
;AFRGATIQNILDFEADFSHHGIQTFKLEQNYRSTHHIVQAANEVITYNQRQIPKTIWSEKGDGQRIKLIKAVSDNEEGKRVADTILEQKNRYHLSNSDIAILYRTNAQSRIFEEFLRRYNIPYRVFGGLSFYQRKEVKDLIAYFRLAVNPSDEEALRRVINYPRRGIGNTTVDKLSSEAGDSGKTMWELLPHLQVNSRARNALDNFARMVNDFRQRALSGHAFQAAVYIAKHSGLMDELKADTTVEGMNRLENVNSLLDGIQEFVEGDSLGTSAQQQEDKSLAGYIQNIALL
;
A
#
# COMPACT_ATOMS: atom_id res chain seq x y z
N ALA A 1 -15.51 16.81 -15.71
CA ALA A 1 -15.05 15.97 -14.59
C ALA A 1 -14.38 14.70 -15.13
N PHE A 2 -13.59 13.99 -14.31
CA PHE A 2 -12.73 12.87 -14.75
C PHE A 2 -13.49 11.62 -15.27
N ARG A 3 -14.81 11.53 -15.04
CA ARG A 3 -15.67 10.40 -15.47
C ARG A 3 -16.80 10.83 -16.41
N GLY A 4 -16.59 11.87 -17.21
CA GLY A 4 -17.62 12.36 -18.15
C GLY A 4 -18.81 13.09 -17.50
N ALA A 5 -18.84 13.23 -16.17
CA ALA A 5 -19.83 14.07 -15.51
C ALA A 5 -19.57 15.56 -15.81
N THR A 6 -20.64 16.26 -16.19
CA THR A 6 -20.61 17.68 -16.53
C THR A 6 -21.45 18.44 -15.50
N ILE A 7 -20.80 19.31 -14.73
CA ILE A 7 -21.49 20.17 -13.75
C ILE A 7 -22.54 21.08 -14.41
N GLN A 8 -22.36 21.36 -15.69
CA GLN A 8 -23.28 22.15 -16.50
C GLN A 8 -24.70 21.60 -16.50
N ASN A 9 -24.88 20.27 -16.46
CA ASN A 9 -26.20 19.63 -16.47
C ASN A 9 -27.12 20.08 -15.32
N ILE A 10 -26.56 20.39 -14.14
CA ILE A 10 -27.36 20.88 -13.01
C ILE A 10 -27.46 22.41 -12.99
N LEU A 11 -26.44 23.11 -13.51
CA LEU A 11 -26.45 24.58 -13.58
C LEU A 11 -27.44 25.09 -14.63
N ASP A 12 -27.57 24.38 -15.75
CA ASP A 12 -28.43 24.75 -16.87
C ASP A 12 -29.82 24.13 -16.77
N PHE A 13 -30.08 23.30 -15.75
CA PHE A 13 -31.35 22.59 -15.58
C PHE A 13 -32.57 23.52 -15.58
N GLU A 14 -32.45 24.70 -14.95
CA GLU A 14 -33.52 25.69 -14.92
C GLU A 14 -33.78 26.32 -16.30
N ALA A 15 -32.72 26.51 -17.10
CA ALA A 15 -32.83 27.05 -18.45
C ALA A 15 -33.41 26.01 -19.43
N ASP A 16 -32.87 24.79 -19.41
CA ASP A 16 -33.22 23.68 -20.31
C ASP A 16 -34.71 23.30 -20.23
N PHE A 17 -35.31 23.45 -19.06
CA PHE A 17 -36.68 23.03 -18.78
C PHE A 17 -37.59 24.19 -18.36
N SER A 18 -37.20 25.44 -18.68
CA SER A 18 -37.98 26.66 -18.39
C SER A 18 -39.43 26.61 -18.90
N HIS A 19 -39.68 25.88 -19.98
CA HIS A 19 -41.01 25.66 -20.56
C HIS A 19 -41.92 24.73 -19.74
N HIS A 20 -41.40 24.01 -18.75
CA HIS A 20 -42.13 23.04 -17.94
C HIS A 20 -42.54 23.55 -16.55
N GLY A 21 -42.29 24.83 -16.23
CA GLY A 21 -42.75 25.44 -14.97
C GLY A 21 -42.09 24.84 -13.71
N ILE A 22 -40.77 24.67 -13.73
CA ILE A 22 -40.03 24.07 -12.61
C ILE A 22 -40.00 24.97 -11.39
N GLN A 23 -39.98 24.35 -10.20
CA GLN A 23 -39.70 25.00 -8.93
C GLN A 23 -38.38 24.51 -8.34
N THR A 24 -37.53 25.44 -7.92
CA THR A 24 -36.23 25.16 -7.31
C THR A 24 -36.32 25.24 -5.79
N PHE A 25 -35.99 24.15 -5.11
CA PHE A 25 -35.93 24.08 -3.64
C PHE A 25 -34.48 23.88 -3.19
N LYS A 26 -33.95 24.84 -2.41
CA LYS A 26 -32.60 24.75 -1.83
C LYS A 26 -32.67 24.18 -0.42
N LEU A 27 -32.03 23.04 -0.21
CA LEU A 27 -31.90 22.44 1.11
C LEU A 27 -30.62 22.96 1.78
N GLU A 28 -30.80 23.83 2.77
CA GLU A 28 -29.69 24.56 3.42
C GLU A 28 -29.36 24.02 4.82
N GLN A 29 -30.26 23.26 5.44
CA GLN A 29 -30.00 22.66 6.75
C GLN A 29 -29.12 21.40 6.62
N ASN A 30 -27.99 21.39 7.31
CA ASN A 30 -27.07 20.27 7.39
C ASN A 30 -27.31 19.44 8.66
N TYR A 31 -27.70 18.19 8.47
CA TYR A 31 -27.98 17.24 9.56
C TYR A 31 -26.77 16.36 9.92
N ARG A 32 -25.62 16.52 9.25
CA ARG A 32 -24.44 15.66 9.44
C ARG A 32 -23.44 16.28 10.40
N SER A 33 -23.00 17.49 10.12
CA SER A 33 -21.80 18.13 10.69
C SER A 33 -22.14 19.25 11.67
N THR A 34 -21.20 19.59 12.55
CA THR A 34 -21.32 20.70 13.51
C THR A 34 -20.99 22.05 12.85
N HIS A 35 -21.29 23.16 13.54
CA HIS A 35 -21.15 24.51 13.00
C HIS A 35 -19.75 24.80 12.44
N HIS A 36 -18.68 24.50 13.19
CA HIS A 36 -17.30 24.77 12.74
C HIS A 36 -16.95 24.08 11.41
N ILE A 37 -17.40 22.83 11.20
CA ILE A 37 -17.15 22.08 9.96
C ILE A 37 -17.97 22.67 8.81
N VAL A 38 -19.24 22.99 9.07
CA VAL A 38 -20.15 23.57 8.08
C VAL A 38 -19.66 24.95 7.62
N GLN A 39 -19.22 25.78 8.56
CA GLN A 39 -18.67 27.11 8.27
C GLN A 39 -17.41 27.01 7.40
N ALA A 40 -16.46 26.14 7.75
CA ALA A 40 -15.26 25.95 6.93
C ALA A 40 -15.60 25.48 5.50
N ALA A 41 -16.58 24.59 5.35
CA ALA A 41 -17.03 24.15 4.03
C ALA A 41 -17.68 25.28 3.21
N ASN A 42 -18.49 26.13 3.85
CA ASN A 42 -19.06 27.32 3.21
C ASN A 42 -17.98 28.30 2.75
N GLU A 43 -16.97 28.55 3.57
CA GLU A 43 -15.89 29.48 3.21
C GLU A 43 -15.06 28.95 2.02
N VAL A 44 -14.68 27.67 2.06
CA VAL A 44 -13.87 27.05 0.99
C VAL A 44 -14.62 27.03 -0.35
N ILE A 45 -15.94 26.83 -0.36
CA ILE A 45 -16.72 26.78 -1.61
C ILE A 45 -16.88 28.16 -2.26
N THR A 46 -16.76 29.27 -1.51
CA THR A 46 -16.92 30.63 -2.08
C THR A 46 -15.92 30.95 -3.19
N TYR A 47 -14.74 30.31 -3.17
CA TYR A 47 -13.70 30.49 -4.18
C TYR A 47 -14.05 29.88 -5.55
N ASN A 48 -15.11 29.06 -5.64
CA ASN A 48 -15.56 28.49 -6.91
C ASN A 48 -16.39 29.50 -7.73
N GLN A 49 -15.97 29.76 -8.97
CA GLN A 49 -16.60 30.77 -9.83
C GLN A 49 -17.97 30.37 -10.40
N ARG A 50 -18.20 29.08 -10.67
CA ARG A 50 -19.46 28.57 -11.25
C ARG A 50 -20.16 27.65 -10.25
N GLN A 51 -21.14 28.19 -9.55
CA GLN A 51 -21.92 27.46 -8.55
C GLN A 51 -23.32 28.05 -8.37
N ILE A 52 -24.24 27.23 -7.86
CA ILE A 52 -25.54 27.71 -7.36
C ILE A 52 -25.30 28.22 -5.94
N PRO A 53 -25.49 29.53 -5.66
CA PRO A 53 -25.29 30.08 -4.33
C PRO A 53 -26.28 29.46 -3.36
N LYS A 54 -25.75 28.90 -2.28
CA LYS A 54 -26.47 28.37 -1.13
C LYS A 54 -25.55 28.43 0.08
N THR A 55 -26.11 28.73 1.23
CA THR A 55 -25.35 28.75 2.48
C THR A 55 -25.90 27.67 3.38
N ILE A 56 -25.08 26.68 3.72
CA ILE A 56 -25.52 25.62 4.62
C ILE A 56 -25.35 26.01 6.08
N TRP A 57 -26.28 25.59 6.96
CA TRP A 57 -26.23 25.86 8.40
C TRP A 57 -26.51 24.58 9.20
N SER A 58 -26.22 24.55 10.51
CA SER A 58 -26.37 23.36 11.36
C SER A 58 -26.87 23.71 12.77
N GLU A 59 -27.73 22.86 13.33
CA GLU A 59 -28.28 22.95 14.68
C GLU A 59 -27.55 22.07 15.70
N LYS A 60 -26.53 21.30 15.28
CA LYS A 60 -25.79 20.38 16.17
C LYS A 60 -24.84 21.08 17.17
N GLY A 61 -24.93 22.40 17.27
CA GLY A 61 -24.01 23.24 18.03
C GLY A 61 -22.63 23.36 17.39
N ASP A 62 -21.71 24.00 18.12
CA ASP A 62 -20.40 24.38 17.60
C ASP A 62 -19.50 23.18 17.32
N GLY A 63 -19.51 22.19 18.21
CA GLY A 63 -18.59 21.06 18.18
C GLY A 63 -17.13 21.49 18.36
N GLN A 64 -16.20 20.59 18.03
CA GLN A 64 -14.77 20.87 18.14
C GLN A 64 -14.27 21.71 16.95
N ARG A 65 -13.25 22.55 17.20
CA ARG A 65 -12.57 23.29 16.14
C ARG A 65 -11.75 22.35 15.26
N ILE A 66 -11.69 22.66 13.97
CA ILE A 66 -10.86 21.95 13.01
C ILE A 66 -9.39 22.17 13.38
N LYS A 67 -8.65 21.09 13.56
CA LYS A 67 -7.21 21.12 13.83
C LYS A 67 -6.45 21.00 12.52
N LEU A 68 -5.43 21.85 12.35
CA LEU A 68 -4.46 21.74 11.27
C LEU A 68 -3.12 21.32 11.87
N ILE A 69 -2.57 20.23 11.36
CA ILE A 69 -1.27 19.72 11.78
C ILE A 69 -0.35 19.82 10.56
N LYS A 70 0.75 20.57 10.70
CA LYS A 70 1.80 20.59 9.70
C LYS A 70 2.88 19.59 10.09
N ALA A 71 3.13 18.62 9.22
CA ALA A 71 4.24 17.68 9.32
C ALA A 71 5.38 18.12 8.40
N VAL A 72 6.61 17.75 8.76
CA VAL A 72 7.83 18.04 7.99
C VAL A 72 8.06 16.96 6.92
N SER A 73 7.55 15.75 7.15
CA SER A 73 7.60 14.63 6.21
C SER A 73 6.31 13.80 6.26
N ASP A 74 6.10 13.00 5.21
CA ASP A 74 4.98 12.04 5.14
C ASP A 74 5.03 11.03 6.29
N ASN A 75 6.24 10.63 6.71
CA ASN A 75 6.46 9.76 7.86
C ASN A 75 5.99 10.40 9.17
N GLU A 76 6.32 11.67 9.39
CA GLU A 76 5.83 12.39 10.56
C GLU A 76 4.30 12.57 10.51
N GLU A 77 3.73 12.81 9.32
CA GLU A 77 2.28 12.88 9.14
C GLU A 77 1.61 11.55 9.53
N GLY A 78 2.07 10.42 8.98
CA GLY A 78 1.53 9.10 9.26
C GLY A 78 1.59 8.75 10.75
N LYS A 79 2.74 9.00 11.40
CA LYS A 79 2.90 8.81 12.84
C LYS A 79 1.93 9.66 13.65
N ARG A 80 1.87 10.98 13.37
CA ARG A 80 0.99 11.90 14.09
C ARG A 80 -0.48 11.55 13.92
N VAL A 81 -0.89 11.08 12.74
CA VAL A 81 -2.25 10.61 12.48
C VAL A 81 -2.55 9.37 13.31
N ALA A 82 -1.67 8.36 13.32
CA ALA A 82 -1.85 7.15 14.13
C ALA A 82 -1.90 7.46 15.64
N ASP A 83 -1.00 8.30 16.14
CA ASP A 83 -0.99 8.77 17.53
C ASP A 83 -2.30 9.51 17.88
N THR A 84 -2.76 10.38 16.99
CA THR A 84 -4.03 11.11 17.18
C THR A 84 -5.22 10.15 17.22
N ILE A 85 -5.26 9.14 16.35
CA ILE A 85 -6.31 8.11 16.36
C ILE A 85 -6.33 7.41 17.72
N LEU A 86 -5.18 7.00 18.24
CA LEU A 86 -5.09 6.33 19.52
C LEU A 86 -5.52 7.25 20.68
N GLU A 87 -5.08 8.51 20.68
CA GLU A 87 -5.49 9.52 21.67
C GLU A 87 -7.01 9.72 21.66
N GLN A 88 -7.61 9.91 20.48
CA GLN A 88 -9.05 10.16 20.34
C GLN A 88 -9.87 8.92 20.74
N LYS A 89 -9.42 7.72 20.38
CA LYS A 89 -10.05 6.47 20.80
C LYS A 89 -10.03 6.31 22.32
N ASN A 90 -8.90 6.60 22.97
CA ASN A 90 -8.78 6.48 24.43
C ASN A 90 -9.59 7.55 25.16
N ARG A 91 -9.64 8.78 24.64
CA ARG A 91 -10.36 9.89 25.28
C ARG A 91 -11.88 9.81 25.13
N TYR A 92 -12.36 9.39 23.96
CA TYR A 92 -13.79 9.43 23.60
C TYR A 92 -14.40 8.04 23.38
N HIS A 93 -13.66 6.96 23.65
CA HIS A 93 -14.10 5.58 23.46
C HIS A 93 -14.63 5.28 22.05
N LEU A 94 -14.01 5.89 21.04
CA LEU A 94 -14.41 5.73 19.63
C LEU A 94 -14.07 4.35 19.10
N SER A 95 -14.94 3.83 18.25
CA SER A 95 -14.66 2.63 17.47
C SER A 95 -13.81 2.97 16.25
N ASN A 96 -13.10 1.98 15.68
CA ASN A 96 -12.35 2.20 14.43
C ASN A 96 -13.26 2.59 13.27
N SER A 97 -14.53 2.16 13.29
CA SER A 97 -15.53 2.51 12.28
C SER A 97 -15.96 3.98 12.31
N ASP A 98 -15.71 4.69 13.41
CA ASP A 98 -16.06 6.11 13.55
C ASP A 98 -14.99 7.04 12.96
N ILE A 99 -13.86 6.49 12.52
CA ILE A 99 -12.68 7.21 12.07
C ILE A 99 -12.42 6.91 10.59
N ALA A 100 -12.23 7.95 9.79
CA ALA A 100 -11.88 7.84 8.38
C ALA A 100 -10.67 8.71 8.04
N ILE A 101 -9.74 8.15 7.27
CA ILE A 101 -8.61 8.88 6.67
C ILE A 101 -8.94 9.10 5.19
N LEU A 102 -8.91 10.35 4.74
CA LEU A 102 -9.18 10.73 3.36
C LEU A 102 -7.92 11.31 2.73
N TYR A 103 -7.55 10.80 1.57
CA TYR A 103 -6.37 11.23 0.82
C TYR A 103 -6.71 11.44 -0.66
N ARG A 104 -5.85 12.15 -1.39
CA ARG A 104 -6.12 12.60 -2.76
C ARG A 104 -5.82 11.51 -3.79
N THR A 105 -4.74 10.76 -3.61
CA THR A 105 -4.29 9.69 -4.50
C THR A 105 -4.07 8.38 -3.74
N ASN A 106 -4.20 7.24 -4.43
CA ASN A 106 -4.06 5.93 -3.79
C ASN A 106 -2.62 5.62 -3.33
N ALA A 107 -1.60 6.31 -3.83
CA ALA A 107 -0.22 6.15 -3.39
C ALA A 107 -0.03 6.61 -1.93
N GLN A 108 -0.75 7.65 -1.51
CA GLN A 108 -0.70 8.19 -0.15
C GLN A 108 -1.22 7.20 0.91
N SER A 109 -1.96 6.16 0.52
CA SER A 109 -2.42 5.14 1.47
C SER A 109 -1.28 4.41 2.18
N ARG A 110 -0.13 4.19 1.49
CA ARG A 110 0.99 3.40 2.01
C ARG A 110 1.40 3.84 3.41
N ILE A 111 1.67 5.13 3.58
CA ILE A 111 2.22 5.66 4.82
C ILE A 111 1.26 5.47 5.99
N PHE A 112 -0.04 5.71 5.77
CA PHE A 112 -1.06 5.49 6.79
C PHE A 112 -1.23 4.01 7.09
N GLU A 113 -1.24 3.13 6.08
CA GLU A 113 -1.32 1.68 6.29
C GLU A 113 -0.13 1.17 7.12
N GLU A 114 1.07 1.66 6.87
CA GLU A 114 2.30 1.29 7.58
C GLU A 114 2.23 1.66 9.08
N PHE A 115 1.88 2.92 9.40
CA PHE A 115 1.74 3.34 10.79
C PHE A 115 0.54 2.69 11.49
N LEU A 116 -0.60 2.53 10.81
CA LEU A 116 -1.74 1.83 11.41
C LEU A 116 -1.40 0.36 11.74
N ARG A 117 -0.62 -0.33 10.89
CA ARG A 117 -0.09 -1.66 11.19
C ARG A 117 0.88 -1.65 12.37
N ARG A 118 1.87 -0.74 12.36
CA ARG A 118 2.86 -0.64 13.44
C ARG A 118 2.23 -0.44 14.82
N TYR A 119 1.13 0.30 14.89
CA TYR A 119 0.37 0.53 16.12
C TYR A 119 -0.73 -0.51 16.39
N ASN A 120 -0.80 -1.56 15.57
CA ASN A 120 -1.80 -2.62 15.65
C ASN A 120 -3.25 -2.08 15.65
N ILE A 121 -3.54 -1.14 14.75
CA ILE A 121 -4.86 -0.53 14.57
C ILE A 121 -5.55 -1.16 13.36
N PRO A 122 -6.64 -1.94 13.55
CA PRO A 122 -7.39 -2.52 12.44
C PRO A 122 -7.98 -1.45 11.52
N TYR A 123 -7.72 -1.55 10.22
CA TYR A 123 -8.16 -0.60 9.20
C TYR A 123 -8.78 -1.30 7.99
N ARG A 124 -9.51 -0.52 7.18
CA ARG A 124 -10.08 -0.98 5.91
C ARG A 124 -9.87 0.07 4.83
N VAL A 125 -9.29 -0.33 3.70
CA VAL A 125 -9.13 0.52 2.52
C VAL A 125 -10.39 0.44 1.66
N PHE A 126 -10.90 1.60 1.22
CA PHE A 126 -12.04 1.70 0.30
C PHE A 126 -11.57 2.20 -1.06
N GLY A 127 -12.13 1.63 -2.15
CA GLY A 127 -11.83 2.06 -3.52
C GLY A 127 -10.53 1.52 -4.11
N GLY A 128 -9.91 0.51 -3.48
CA GLY A 128 -8.71 -0.17 -3.97
C GLY A 128 -8.31 -1.37 -3.11
N LEU A 129 -7.26 -2.08 -3.52
CA LEU A 129 -6.60 -3.08 -2.69
C LEU A 129 -5.65 -2.39 -1.71
N SER A 130 -5.51 -2.96 -0.49
CA SER A 130 -4.44 -2.56 0.43
C SER A 130 -3.10 -2.58 -0.30
N PHE A 131 -2.20 -1.64 0.02
CA PHE A 131 -0.89 -1.54 -0.61
C PHE A 131 -0.14 -2.89 -0.65
N TYR A 132 -0.08 -3.59 0.50
CA TYR A 132 0.56 -4.91 0.63
C TYR A 132 -0.22 -6.06 -0.05
N GLN A 133 -1.46 -5.80 -0.47
CA GLN A 133 -2.25 -6.77 -1.21
C GLN A 133 -2.04 -6.70 -2.73
N ARG A 134 -1.41 -5.64 -3.23
CA ARG A 134 -1.16 -5.45 -4.68
C ARG A 134 -0.20 -6.52 -5.20
N LYS A 135 -0.42 -6.96 -6.44
CA LYS A 135 0.26 -8.13 -7.01
C LYS A 135 1.78 -7.95 -7.00
N GLU A 136 2.24 -6.85 -7.56
CA GLU A 136 3.64 -6.45 -7.69
C GLU A 136 4.33 -6.28 -6.33
N VAL A 137 3.62 -5.75 -5.33
CA VAL A 137 4.12 -5.61 -3.96
C VAL A 137 4.29 -6.99 -3.32
N LYS A 138 3.28 -7.87 -3.43
CA LYS A 138 3.39 -9.25 -2.93
C LYS A 138 4.49 -10.06 -3.63
N ASP A 139 4.65 -9.87 -4.95
CA ASP A 139 5.67 -10.58 -5.74
C ASP A 139 7.08 -10.18 -5.27
N LEU A 140 7.31 -8.88 -5.04
CA LEU A 140 8.59 -8.40 -4.52
C LEU A 140 8.84 -8.84 -3.07
N ILE A 141 7.82 -8.76 -2.20
CA ILE A 141 7.92 -9.25 -0.81
C ILE A 141 8.23 -10.75 -0.77
N ALA A 142 7.68 -11.56 -1.69
CA ALA A 142 7.99 -12.98 -1.77
C ALA A 142 9.46 -13.24 -2.13
N TYR A 143 10.07 -12.42 -2.99
CA TYR A 143 11.52 -12.50 -3.20
C TYR A 143 12.32 -12.16 -1.94
N PHE A 144 11.89 -11.14 -1.18
CA PHE A 144 12.53 -10.81 0.09
C PHE A 144 12.39 -11.94 1.11
N ARG A 145 11.19 -12.53 1.23
CA ARG A 145 10.91 -13.69 2.09
C ARG A 145 11.82 -14.87 1.72
N LEU A 146 11.99 -15.19 0.44
CA LEU A 146 12.91 -16.25 0.01
C LEU A 146 14.38 -15.95 0.27
N ALA A 147 14.79 -14.69 0.14
CA ALA A 147 16.16 -14.27 0.43
C ALA A 147 16.51 -14.41 1.92
N VAL A 148 15.51 -14.29 2.81
CA VAL A 148 15.69 -14.46 4.26
C VAL A 148 15.45 -15.91 4.69
N ASN A 149 14.36 -16.51 4.23
CA ASN A 149 13.93 -17.87 4.54
C ASN A 149 13.61 -18.67 3.26
N PRO A 150 14.55 -19.49 2.76
CA PRO A 150 14.33 -20.33 1.58
C PRO A 150 13.29 -21.43 1.79
N SER A 151 13.02 -21.80 3.04
CA SER A 151 12.02 -22.82 3.40
C SER A 151 10.58 -22.33 3.25
N ASP A 152 10.38 -21.07 2.86
CA ASP A 152 9.07 -20.47 2.63
C ASP A 152 8.45 -20.95 1.31
N GLU A 153 7.66 -22.02 1.38
CA GLU A 153 7.03 -22.64 0.21
C GLU A 153 6.04 -21.72 -0.52
N GLU A 154 5.31 -20.89 0.23
CA GLU A 154 4.32 -19.97 -0.35
C GLU A 154 5.04 -18.90 -1.20
N ALA A 155 6.10 -18.32 -0.65
CA ALA A 155 6.94 -17.37 -1.37
C ALA A 155 7.60 -18.03 -2.59
N LEU A 156 8.10 -19.27 -2.46
CA LEU A 156 8.70 -20.03 -3.55
C LEU A 156 7.73 -20.22 -4.70
N ARG A 157 6.55 -20.79 -4.45
CA ARG A 157 5.52 -21.04 -5.47
C ARG A 157 5.12 -19.76 -6.20
N ARG A 158 5.07 -18.63 -5.48
CA ARG A 158 4.67 -17.35 -6.05
C ARG A 158 5.66 -16.83 -7.10
N VAL A 159 6.96 -16.94 -6.84
CA VAL A 159 7.98 -16.27 -7.67
C VAL A 159 8.83 -17.20 -8.53
N ILE A 160 8.75 -18.53 -8.33
CA ILE A 160 9.56 -19.51 -9.06
C ILE A 160 9.46 -19.33 -10.59
N ASN A 161 8.27 -19.00 -11.11
CA ASN A 161 8.04 -18.77 -12.54
C ASN A 161 7.54 -17.34 -12.88
N TYR A 162 7.71 -16.38 -11.96
CA TYR A 162 7.38 -14.97 -12.21
C TYR A 162 8.54 -14.04 -11.86
N PRO A 163 9.15 -13.30 -12.82
CA PRO A 163 8.92 -13.31 -14.27
C PRO A 163 9.08 -14.68 -14.93
N ARG A 164 8.58 -14.85 -16.16
CA ARG A 164 8.53 -16.15 -16.85
C ARG A 164 9.93 -16.74 -17.03
N ARG A 165 10.16 -17.94 -16.47
CA ARG A 165 11.45 -18.66 -16.53
C ARG A 165 11.39 -20.00 -17.26
N GLY A 166 10.23 -20.37 -17.78
CA GLY A 166 10.03 -21.65 -18.46
C GLY A 166 9.89 -22.83 -17.48
N ILE A 167 9.51 -22.56 -16.23
CA ILE A 167 9.18 -23.58 -15.23
C ILE A 167 7.67 -23.79 -15.28
N GLY A 168 7.23 -24.92 -15.85
CA GLY A 168 5.80 -25.21 -16.00
C GLY A 168 5.11 -25.56 -14.68
N ASN A 169 3.80 -25.37 -14.61
CA ASN A 169 3.00 -25.69 -13.41
C ASN A 169 3.17 -27.15 -13.00
N THR A 170 3.21 -28.08 -13.95
CA THR A 170 3.46 -29.52 -13.69
C THR A 170 4.77 -29.77 -12.95
N THR A 171 5.82 -28.97 -13.23
CA THR A 171 7.10 -29.08 -12.54
C THR A 171 7.00 -28.58 -11.10
N VAL A 172 6.25 -27.50 -10.88
CA VAL A 172 6.00 -26.94 -9.54
C VAL A 172 5.14 -27.89 -8.71
N ASP A 173 4.11 -28.47 -9.30
CA ASP A 173 3.23 -29.44 -8.64
C ASP A 173 4.00 -30.72 -8.28
N LYS A 174 4.87 -31.20 -9.19
CA LYS A 174 5.76 -32.33 -8.92
C LYS A 174 6.71 -32.04 -7.76
N LEU A 175 7.32 -30.85 -7.75
CA LEU A 175 8.19 -30.40 -6.65
C LEU A 175 7.41 -30.37 -5.32
N SER A 176 6.17 -29.90 -5.34
CA SER A 176 5.30 -29.88 -4.16
C SER A 176 4.96 -31.28 -3.65
N SER A 177 4.65 -32.22 -4.54
CA SER A 177 4.30 -33.59 -4.14
C SER A 177 5.50 -34.30 -3.53
N GLU A 178 6.67 -34.25 -4.21
CA GLU A 178 7.88 -34.90 -3.72
C GLU A 178 8.37 -34.28 -2.38
N ALA A 179 8.15 -32.98 -2.17
CA ALA A 179 8.42 -32.30 -0.89
C ALA A 179 7.57 -32.90 0.24
N GLY A 180 6.26 -33.02 0.01
CA GLY A 180 5.33 -33.63 0.96
C GLY A 180 5.68 -35.08 1.30
N ASP A 181 6.02 -35.88 0.28
CA ASP A 181 6.32 -37.31 0.46
C ASP A 181 7.65 -37.57 1.18
N SER A 182 8.64 -36.70 0.99
CA SER A 182 9.98 -36.87 1.57
C SER A 182 10.21 -36.13 2.89
N GLY A 183 9.25 -35.32 3.33
CA GLY A 183 9.38 -34.47 4.52
C GLY A 183 10.46 -33.38 4.39
N LYS A 184 10.88 -33.07 3.16
CA LYS A 184 11.87 -32.02 2.84
C LYS A 184 11.17 -30.79 2.29
N THR A 185 11.78 -29.64 2.45
CA THR A 185 11.28 -28.40 1.85
C THR A 185 11.44 -28.43 0.32
N MET A 186 10.57 -27.72 -0.39
CA MET A 186 10.72 -27.56 -1.84
C MET A 186 12.10 -27.04 -2.24
N TRP A 187 12.68 -26.15 -1.44
CA TRP A 187 14.01 -25.60 -1.69
C TRP A 187 15.11 -26.67 -1.67
N GLU A 188 15.07 -27.58 -0.69
CA GLU A 188 16.02 -28.69 -0.58
C GLU A 188 15.88 -29.72 -1.70
N LEU A 189 14.69 -29.85 -2.29
CA LEU A 189 14.44 -30.77 -3.41
C LEU A 189 14.76 -30.18 -4.77
N LEU A 190 14.95 -28.85 -4.90
CA LEU A 190 15.29 -28.22 -6.18
C LEU A 190 16.42 -28.94 -6.92
N PRO A 191 17.56 -29.29 -6.29
CA PRO A 191 18.68 -29.97 -6.97
C PRO A 191 18.38 -31.43 -7.36
N HIS A 192 17.43 -32.07 -6.69
CA HIS A 192 17.18 -33.52 -6.79
C HIS A 192 15.95 -33.88 -7.65
N LEU A 193 15.10 -32.90 -7.96
CA LEU A 193 13.88 -33.11 -8.72
C LEU A 193 14.15 -33.74 -10.10
N GLN A 194 13.42 -34.77 -10.50
CA GLN A 194 13.63 -35.37 -11.83
C GLN A 194 12.81 -34.62 -12.89
N VAL A 195 13.47 -33.86 -13.78
CA VAL A 195 12.83 -33.05 -14.83
C VAL A 195 13.63 -33.07 -16.14
N ASN A 196 13.02 -32.60 -17.23
CA ASN A 196 13.73 -32.44 -18.50
C ASN A 196 14.87 -31.41 -18.41
N SER A 197 15.81 -31.45 -19.36
CA SER A 197 17.02 -30.60 -19.37
C SER A 197 16.70 -29.10 -19.36
N ARG A 198 15.64 -28.68 -20.05
CA ARG A 198 15.21 -27.27 -20.10
C ARG A 198 14.73 -26.78 -18.73
N ALA A 199 13.87 -27.54 -18.06
CA ALA A 199 13.36 -27.23 -16.74
C ALA A 199 14.48 -27.30 -15.68
N ARG A 200 15.40 -28.27 -15.79
CA ARG A 200 16.58 -28.39 -14.93
C ARG A 200 17.43 -27.12 -14.98
N ASN A 201 17.80 -26.65 -16.18
CA ASN A 201 18.58 -25.42 -16.34
C ASN A 201 17.84 -24.19 -15.77
N ALA A 202 16.51 -24.10 -15.94
CA ALA A 202 15.72 -23.01 -15.39
C ALA A 202 15.69 -23.01 -13.85
N LEU A 203 15.52 -24.19 -13.24
CA LEU A 203 15.53 -24.36 -11.78
C LEU A 203 16.91 -24.04 -11.19
N ASP A 204 17.99 -24.50 -11.84
CA ASP A 204 19.35 -24.26 -11.37
C ASP A 204 19.70 -22.77 -11.44
N ASN A 205 19.29 -22.07 -12.51
CA ASN A 205 19.45 -20.62 -12.62
C ASN A 205 18.66 -19.87 -11.55
N PHE A 206 17.42 -20.29 -11.28
CA PHE A 206 16.60 -19.72 -10.22
C PHE A 206 17.24 -19.94 -8.83
N ALA A 207 17.71 -21.15 -8.54
CA ALA A 207 18.37 -21.48 -7.28
C ALA A 207 19.65 -20.66 -7.08
N ARG A 208 20.47 -20.47 -8.12
CA ARG A 208 21.66 -19.60 -8.07
C ARG A 208 21.29 -18.15 -7.77
N MET A 209 20.28 -17.63 -8.46
CA MET A 209 19.79 -16.26 -8.26
C MET A 209 19.31 -16.04 -6.82
N VAL A 210 18.46 -16.94 -6.29
CA VAL A 210 17.99 -16.82 -4.91
C VAL A 210 19.15 -16.98 -3.92
N ASN A 211 20.10 -17.87 -4.17
CA ASN A 211 21.25 -18.00 -3.28
C ASN A 211 22.13 -16.73 -3.24
N ASP A 212 22.29 -16.04 -4.37
CA ASP A 212 22.95 -14.74 -4.41
C ASP A 212 22.15 -13.67 -3.64
N PHE A 213 20.82 -13.66 -3.75
CA PHE A 213 19.95 -12.78 -2.96
C PHE A 213 20.11 -13.01 -1.46
N ARG A 214 20.24 -14.27 -1.03
CA ARG A 214 20.50 -14.61 0.37
C ARG A 214 21.82 -14.02 0.86
N GLN A 215 22.89 -14.14 0.09
CA GLN A 215 24.18 -13.56 0.45
C GLN A 215 24.10 -12.03 0.60
N ARG A 216 23.35 -11.37 -0.29
CA ARG A 216 23.10 -9.92 -0.21
C ARG A 216 22.26 -9.54 1.01
N ALA A 217 21.22 -10.31 1.32
CA ALA A 217 20.38 -10.09 2.49
C ALA A 217 21.18 -10.22 3.81
N LEU A 218 22.13 -11.16 3.87
CA LEU A 218 23.01 -11.38 5.01
C LEU A 218 24.06 -10.26 5.21
N SER A 219 24.33 -9.44 4.19
CA SER A 219 25.32 -8.35 4.27
C SER A 219 24.90 -7.19 5.18
N GLY A 220 23.65 -7.18 5.67
CA GLY A 220 23.17 -6.22 6.66
C GLY A 220 22.62 -4.90 6.12
N HIS A 221 22.72 -4.63 4.81
CA HIS A 221 22.17 -3.44 4.19
C HIS A 221 20.81 -3.73 3.51
N ALA A 222 19.70 -3.62 4.25
CA ALA A 222 18.35 -3.95 3.77
C ALA A 222 17.99 -3.25 2.45
N PHE A 223 18.19 -1.92 2.36
CA PHE A 223 17.85 -1.16 1.16
C PHE A 223 18.67 -1.59 -0.07
N GLN A 224 19.99 -1.78 0.09
CA GLN A 224 20.84 -2.23 -1.00
C GLN A 224 20.46 -3.65 -1.46
N ALA A 225 20.18 -4.54 -0.52
CA ALA A 225 19.69 -5.89 -0.82
C ALA A 225 18.35 -5.84 -1.55
N ALA A 226 17.40 -5.01 -1.10
CA ALA A 226 16.09 -4.87 -1.70
C ALA A 226 16.15 -4.35 -3.14
N VAL A 227 16.93 -3.30 -3.39
CA VAL A 227 17.17 -2.75 -4.74
C VAL A 227 17.86 -3.79 -5.63
N TYR A 228 18.84 -4.51 -5.08
CA TYR A 228 19.53 -5.57 -5.81
C TYR A 228 18.57 -6.68 -6.25
N ILE A 229 17.73 -7.17 -5.33
CA ILE A 229 16.73 -8.21 -5.57
C ILE A 229 15.67 -7.72 -6.59
N ALA A 230 15.15 -6.51 -6.44
CA ALA A 230 14.15 -5.95 -7.36
C ALA A 230 14.69 -5.89 -8.80
N LYS A 231 15.96 -5.51 -8.97
CA LYS A 231 16.62 -5.43 -10.28
C LYS A 231 16.95 -6.81 -10.87
N HIS A 232 17.61 -7.67 -10.10
CA HIS A 232 18.14 -8.94 -10.61
C HIS A 232 17.10 -10.08 -10.65
N SER A 233 15.94 -9.90 -10.00
CA SER A 233 14.80 -10.81 -10.16
C SER A 233 14.16 -10.70 -11.55
N GLY A 234 14.43 -9.63 -12.31
CA GLY A 234 13.76 -9.31 -13.57
C GLY A 234 12.35 -8.73 -13.39
N LEU A 235 11.88 -8.55 -12.15
CA LEU A 235 10.57 -7.98 -11.86
C LEU A 235 10.46 -6.55 -12.42
N MET A 236 11.49 -5.73 -12.20
CA MET A 236 11.52 -4.36 -12.69
C MET A 236 11.49 -4.28 -14.22
N ASP A 237 12.13 -5.22 -14.92
CA ASP A 237 12.16 -5.24 -16.38
C ASP A 237 10.81 -5.69 -16.95
N GLU A 238 10.17 -6.70 -16.35
CA GLU A 238 8.81 -7.14 -16.69
C GLU A 238 7.80 -6.00 -16.51
N LEU A 239 7.90 -5.23 -15.42
CA LEU A 239 7.00 -4.10 -15.15
C LEU A 239 7.26 -2.92 -16.08
N LYS A 240 8.53 -2.64 -16.44
CA LYS A 240 8.90 -1.57 -17.39
C LYS A 240 8.47 -1.86 -18.82
N ALA A 241 8.30 -3.13 -19.20
CA ALA A 241 7.82 -3.50 -20.51
C ALA A 241 6.37 -3.07 -20.76
N ASP A 242 5.58 -2.87 -19.70
CA ASP A 242 4.21 -2.36 -19.77
C ASP A 242 4.20 -0.82 -19.64
N THR A 243 4.09 -0.13 -20.79
CA THR A 243 4.06 1.33 -20.85
C THR A 243 2.66 1.93 -20.68
N THR A 244 1.66 1.12 -20.35
CA THR A 244 0.31 1.62 -20.07
C THR A 244 0.27 2.40 -18.76
N VAL A 245 -0.80 3.19 -18.56
CA VAL A 245 -1.05 3.89 -17.29
C VAL A 245 -1.10 2.89 -16.11
N GLU A 246 -1.64 1.69 -16.34
CA GLU A 246 -1.67 0.65 -15.32
C GLU A 246 -0.26 0.10 -15.02
N GLY A 247 0.55 -0.15 -16.04
CA GLY A 247 1.96 -0.57 -15.89
C GLY A 247 2.79 0.45 -15.12
N MET A 248 2.65 1.74 -15.44
CA MET A 248 3.30 2.84 -14.72
C MET A 248 2.90 2.86 -13.24
N ASN A 249 1.61 2.69 -12.93
CA ASN A 249 1.14 2.62 -11.53
C ASN A 249 1.72 1.42 -10.78
N ARG A 250 1.88 0.26 -11.43
CA ARG A 250 2.52 -0.91 -10.79
C ARG A 250 3.99 -0.66 -10.49
N LEU A 251 4.70 0.00 -11.41
CA LEU A 251 6.10 0.38 -11.20
C LEU A 251 6.24 1.39 -10.05
N GLU A 252 5.34 2.37 -9.97
CA GLU A 252 5.28 3.33 -8.87
C GLU A 252 5.07 2.64 -7.51
N ASN A 253 4.24 1.59 -7.46
CA ASN A 253 4.01 0.81 -6.24
C ASN A 253 5.26 0.05 -5.79
N VAL A 254 6.03 -0.50 -6.74
CA VAL A 254 7.31 -1.17 -6.43
C VAL A 254 8.34 -0.16 -5.91
N ASN A 255 8.45 1.01 -6.54
CA ASN A 255 9.34 2.07 -6.06
C ASN A 255 8.90 2.53 -4.65
N SER A 256 7.60 2.73 -4.43
CA SER A 256 7.06 3.10 -3.12
C SER A 256 7.40 2.07 -2.02
N LEU A 257 7.50 0.77 -2.37
CA LEU A 257 7.96 -0.26 -1.42
C LEU A 257 9.45 -0.10 -1.11
N LEU A 258 10.28 0.16 -2.12
CA LEU A 258 11.72 0.39 -1.93
C LEU A 258 11.99 1.65 -1.12
N ASP A 259 11.23 2.72 -1.37
CA ASP A 259 11.30 3.97 -0.59
C ASP A 259 10.94 3.70 0.87
N GLY A 260 9.92 2.87 1.14
CA GLY A 260 9.59 2.45 2.52
C GLY A 260 10.71 1.64 3.20
N ILE A 261 11.47 0.84 2.45
CA ILE A 261 12.66 0.15 2.99
C ILE A 261 13.78 1.13 3.29
N GLN A 262 13.98 2.14 2.43
CA GLN A 262 14.95 3.20 2.65
C GLN A 262 14.60 3.99 3.92
N GLU A 263 13.34 4.40 4.05
CA GLU A 263 12.80 5.08 5.22
C GLU A 263 12.95 4.25 6.49
N PHE A 264 12.73 2.93 6.44
CA PHE A 264 12.98 2.04 7.58
C PHE A 264 14.46 2.03 8.02
N VAL A 265 15.40 2.06 7.07
CA VAL A 265 16.85 2.09 7.37
C VAL A 265 17.29 3.47 7.90
N GLU A 266 16.73 4.54 7.34
CA GLU A 266 17.07 5.94 7.64
C GLU A 266 16.36 6.50 8.88
N GLY A 267 15.07 6.20 9.06
CA GLY A 267 14.18 6.76 10.08
C GLY A 267 14.58 6.44 11.52
N ASP A 268 15.51 5.51 11.70
CA ASP A 268 16.06 5.09 12.98
C ASP A 268 17.38 5.82 13.35
N SER A 269 17.78 6.81 12.55
CA SER A 269 18.94 7.68 12.83
C SER A 269 18.59 8.94 13.64
N LEU A 270 17.31 9.27 13.77
CA LEU A 270 16.82 10.52 14.40
C LEU A 270 15.84 10.24 15.54
N GLY A 271 16.36 9.65 16.62
CA GLY A 271 15.78 9.82 17.95
C GLY A 271 15.10 8.61 18.57
N THR A 272 15.87 7.73 19.19
CA THR A 272 15.56 7.19 20.53
C THR A 272 16.83 6.61 21.17
N SER A 273 16.86 6.68 22.50
CA SER A 273 17.91 6.27 23.43
C SER A 273 18.62 4.95 23.10
N ALA A 274 19.90 4.87 23.44
CA ALA A 274 20.88 3.84 23.14
C ALA A 274 20.61 2.40 23.68
N GLN A 275 19.41 1.83 23.57
CA GLN A 275 19.10 0.48 24.12
C GLN A 275 18.28 -0.48 23.25
N GLN A 276 17.87 -0.13 22.03
CA GLN A 276 17.35 -1.10 21.07
C GLN A 276 18.10 -0.94 19.75
N GLN A 277 19.03 -1.84 19.49
CA GLN A 277 19.64 -1.98 18.18
C GLN A 277 18.57 -2.63 17.29
N GLU A 278 17.66 -1.82 16.73
CA GLU A 278 16.63 -2.34 15.82
C GLU A 278 17.33 -2.98 14.62
N ASP A 279 16.89 -4.19 14.26
CA ASP A 279 17.48 -4.99 13.20
C ASP A 279 17.23 -4.33 11.84
N LYS A 280 18.24 -3.59 11.35
CA LYS A 280 18.23 -2.94 10.02
C LYS A 280 18.43 -3.92 8.86
N SER A 281 18.35 -5.22 9.12
CA SER A 281 18.39 -6.24 8.08
C SER A 281 17.08 -6.29 7.29
N LEU A 282 17.15 -6.95 6.13
CA LEU A 282 15.96 -7.25 5.36
C LEU A 282 14.99 -8.15 6.14
N ALA A 283 15.50 -8.98 7.06
CA ALA A 283 14.68 -9.82 7.94
C ALA A 283 13.88 -8.96 8.93
N GLY A 284 14.52 -7.95 9.54
CA GLY A 284 13.85 -6.99 10.43
C GLY A 284 12.72 -6.22 9.73
N TYR A 285 12.94 -5.77 8.49
CA TYR A 285 11.89 -5.14 7.69
C TYR A 285 10.72 -6.11 7.38
N ILE A 286 11.01 -7.34 6.96
CA ILE A 286 9.96 -8.35 6.70
C ILE A 286 9.20 -8.65 7.99
N GLN A 287 9.90 -8.76 9.12
CA GLN A 287 9.28 -9.01 10.42
C GLN A 287 8.35 -7.84 10.82
N ASN A 288 8.75 -6.60 10.55
CA ASN A 288 7.91 -5.42 10.74
C ASN A 288 6.62 -5.48 9.90
N ILE A 289 6.69 -6.00 8.66
CA ILE A 289 5.50 -6.16 7.81
C ILE A 289 4.68 -7.42 8.17
N ALA A 290 5.33 -8.50 8.61
CA ALA A 290 4.73 -9.83 8.76
C ALA A 290 4.17 -10.12 10.17
N LEU A 291 4.74 -9.53 11.23
CA LEU A 291 4.23 -9.66 12.60
C LEU A 291 3.12 -8.65 12.95
N LEU A 292 2.66 -7.83 12.00
CA LEU A 292 1.71 -6.72 12.22
C LEU A 292 0.51 -6.73 11.25
#